data_AF-A0A062UBE1-F1
#
_entry.id   AF-A0A062UBE1-F1
#
_cell.length_a   1.000
_cell.length_b   1.000
_cell.length_c   1.000
_cell.angle_alpha   90.00
_cell.angle_beta   90.00
_cell.angle_gamma   90.00
#
_symmetry.space_group_name_H-M   'P 1'
#
loop_
_entity.id
_entity.type
_entity.pdbx_description
1 polymer ?
#
loop_
_entity_poly.entity_id
_entity_poly.type
_entity_poly.pdbx_seq_one_letter_code
_entity_poly.pdbx_strand_id
1 'polypeptide(L)'
;MTENEIDAQKAINGFLAAIRDAAAESPAFRARLIEAMQVTVLYEGQEQFQGANPAVQAARWSKDAFCRIWGAAKVGELKATLKENDLATATDMKGMKKNDLVELLYKRALSRAEELRLA
;
A
#
# COMPACT_ATOMS: atom_id res chain seq x y z
N MET A 1 32.07 -14.68 -31.08
CA MET A 1 31.23 -13.76 -30.29
C MET A 1 29.94 -14.48 -29.98
N THR A 2 29.79 -14.96 -28.76
CA THR A 2 28.53 -15.56 -28.30
C THR A 2 27.48 -14.47 -28.17
N GLU A 3 26.26 -14.79 -28.58
CA GLU A 3 25.09 -13.93 -28.84
C GLU A 3 24.57 -13.05 -27.67
N ASN A 4 25.32 -12.91 -26.57
CA ASN A 4 24.86 -12.29 -25.32
C ASN A 4 25.90 -11.41 -24.60
N GLU A 5 26.90 -10.87 -25.31
CA GLU A 5 27.75 -9.83 -24.73
C GLU A 5 27.02 -8.48 -24.79
N ILE A 6 26.27 -8.19 -23.72
CA ILE A 6 25.60 -6.92 -23.50
C ILE A 6 26.43 -6.09 -22.53
N ASP A 7 26.57 -4.80 -22.82
CA ASP A 7 27.17 -3.85 -21.91
C ASP A 7 26.46 -3.88 -20.54
N ALA A 8 27.24 -3.79 -19.45
CA ALA A 8 26.75 -3.94 -18.09
C ALA A 8 25.67 -2.89 -17.76
N GLN A 9 25.82 -1.64 -18.21
CA GLN A 9 24.82 -0.59 -18.00
C GLN A 9 23.54 -0.90 -18.76
N LYS A 10 23.66 -1.40 -19.99
CA LYS A 10 22.50 -1.81 -20.80
C LYS A 10 21.75 -2.99 -20.16
N ALA A 11 22.45 -3.95 -19.57
CA ALA A 11 21.85 -5.07 -18.84
C ALA A 11 21.09 -4.59 -17.58
N ILE A 12 21.69 -3.71 -16.78
CA ILE A 12 21.05 -3.13 -15.58
C ILE A 12 19.80 -2.32 -15.97
N ASN A 13 19.90 -1.46 -17.00
CA ASN A 13 18.78 -0.66 -17.45
C ASN A 13 17.62 -1.54 -17.94
N GLY A 14 17.91 -2.63 -18.65
CA GLY A 14 16.91 -3.61 -19.08
C GLY A 14 16.21 -4.29 -17.90
N PHE A 15 16.97 -4.70 -16.89
CA PHE A 15 16.42 -5.29 -15.67
C PHE A 15 15.50 -4.32 -14.90
N LEU A 16 15.93 -3.07 -14.72
CA LEU A 16 15.13 -2.05 -14.04
C LEU A 16 13.85 -1.70 -14.84
N ALA A 17 13.93 -1.68 -16.17
CA ALA A 17 12.75 -1.49 -17.02
C ALA A 17 11.76 -2.66 -16.85
N ALA A 18 12.24 -3.90 -16.85
CA ALA A 18 11.38 -5.07 -16.63
C ALA A 18 10.71 -5.06 -15.25
N ILE A 19 11.42 -4.66 -14.19
CA ILE A 19 10.82 -4.50 -12.85
C ILE A 19 9.71 -3.45 -12.88
N ARG A 20 9.98 -2.29 -13.50
CA ARG A 20 9.00 -1.20 -13.60
C ARG A 20 7.73 -1.67 -14.32
N ASP A 21 7.89 -2.34 -15.45
CA ASP A 21 6.76 -2.78 -16.27
C ASP A 21 5.94 -3.85 -15.51
N ALA A 22 6.60 -4.80 -14.86
CA ALA A 22 5.94 -5.78 -13.98
C ALA A 22 5.20 -5.13 -12.79
N ALA A 23 5.75 -4.06 -12.21
CA ALA A 23 5.11 -3.31 -11.13
C ALA A 23 3.93 -2.46 -11.61
N ALA A 24 3.92 -2.03 -12.88
CA ALA A 24 2.77 -1.35 -13.48
C ALA A 24 1.60 -2.33 -13.67
N GLU A 25 1.90 -3.53 -14.14
CA GLU A 25 0.90 -4.58 -14.42
C GLU A 25 0.36 -5.26 -13.16
N SER A 26 1.13 -5.30 -12.07
CA SER A 26 0.74 -5.97 -10.81
C SER A 26 0.78 -5.04 -9.60
N PRO A 27 -0.39 -4.54 -9.13
CA PRO A 27 -0.49 -3.73 -7.92
C PRO A 27 0.10 -4.41 -6.68
N ALA A 28 -0.09 -5.73 -6.53
CA ALA A 28 0.44 -6.49 -5.41
C ALA A 28 1.98 -6.57 -5.44
N PHE A 29 2.59 -6.70 -6.62
CA PHE A 29 4.04 -6.67 -6.75
C PHE A 29 4.61 -5.28 -6.45
N ARG A 30 3.97 -4.23 -6.96
CA ARG A 30 4.31 -2.84 -6.65
C ARG A 30 4.27 -2.54 -5.16
N ALA A 31 3.23 -3.00 -4.46
CA ALA A 31 3.12 -2.82 -3.01
C ALA A 31 4.30 -3.46 -2.26
N ARG A 32 4.68 -4.70 -2.60
CA ARG A 32 5.82 -5.39 -1.98
C ARG A 32 7.15 -4.68 -2.24
N LEU A 33 7.37 -4.15 -3.45
CA LEU A 33 8.57 -3.38 -3.76
C LEU A 33 8.66 -2.11 -2.91
N ILE A 34 7.57 -1.35 -2.80
CA ILE A 34 7.50 -0.15 -1.98
C ILE A 34 7.77 -0.49 -0.50
N GLU A 35 7.19 -1.58 -0.01
CA GLU A 35 7.45 -2.08 1.34
C GLU A 35 8.94 -2.45 1.55
N ALA A 36 9.58 -3.09 0.58
CA ALA A 36 10.99 -3.46 0.66
C ALA A 36 11.93 -2.24 0.67
N MET A 37 11.55 -1.15 -0.02
CA MET A 37 12.36 0.07 -0.09
C MET A 37 12.37 0.87 1.22
N GLN A 38 11.48 0.57 2.17
CA GLN A 38 11.35 1.29 3.44
C GLN A 38 11.16 2.81 3.28
N VAL A 39 10.62 3.25 2.14
CA VAL A 39 10.32 4.66 1.85
C VAL A 39 8.84 4.96 2.06
N THR A 40 8.54 6.19 2.45
CA THR A 40 7.17 6.71 2.50
C THR A 40 6.79 7.23 1.12
N VAL A 41 5.93 6.48 0.42
CA VAL A 41 5.36 6.91 -0.87
C VAL A 41 4.07 7.67 -0.60
N LEU A 42 3.98 8.90 -1.11
CA LEU A 42 2.74 9.68 -1.13
C LEU A 42 1.95 9.30 -2.36
N TYR A 43 0.73 8.82 -2.15
CA TYR A 43 -0.17 8.42 -3.22
C TYR A 43 -1.09 9.59 -3.58
N GLU A 44 -1.06 9.99 -4.84
CA GLU A 44 -1.99 10.97 -5.41
C GLU A 44 -2.91 10.22 -6.40
N GLY A 45 -4.05 9.72 -5.90
CA GLY A 45 -5.07 9.10 -6.75
C GLY A 45 -5.62 7.76 -6.26
N GLN A 46 -6.65 7.28 -6.96
CA GLN A 46 -7.54 6.18 -6.52
C GLN A 46 -6.99 4.77 -6.76
N GLU A 47 -6.26 4.56 -7.86
CA GLU A 47 -5.78 3.23 -8.28
C GLU A 47 -4.60 2.72 -7.43
N GLN A 48 -4.09 3.54 -6.53
CA GLN A 48 -2.82 3.31 -5.83
C GLN A 48 -2.99 2.61 -4.49
N PHE A 49 -4.23 2.46 -3.98
CA PHE A 49 -4.54 1.72 -2.76
C PHE A 49 -4.74 0.22 -2.99
N GLN A 50 -4.85 -0.23 -4.24
CA GLN A 50 -5.01 -1.66 -4.54
C GLN A 50 -3.74 -2.43 -4.15
N GLY A 51 -3.88 -3.37 -3.22
CA GLY A 51 -2.77 -4.17 -2.70
C GLY A 51 -1.95 -3.48 -1.60
N ALA A 52 -2.31 -2.27 -1.17
CA ALA A 52 -1.70 -1.65 0.00
C ALA A 52 -2.11 -2.41 1.28
N ASN A 53 -1.13 -2.76 2.12
CA ASN A 53 -1.38 -3.34 3.44
C ASN A 53 -1.46 -2.23 4.50
N PRO A 54 -2.65 -1.92 5.05
CA PRO A 54 -2.79 -0.84 6.02
C PRO A 54 -2.03 -1.09 7.31
N ALA A 55 -1.84 -2.35 7.73
CA ALA A 55 -1.10 -2.68 8.96
C ALA A 55 0.39 -2.33 8.81
N VAL A 56 0.99 -2.64 7.66
CA VAL A 56 2.38 -2.25 7.35
C VAL A 56 2.53 -0.74 7.33
N GLN A 57 1.56 -0.02 6.75
CA GLN A 57 1.57 1.44 6.72
C GLN A 57 1.39 2.05 8.11
N ALA A 58 0.50 1.52 8.93
CA ALA A 58 0.25 2.01 10.29
C ALA A 58 1.47 1.80 11.21
N ALA A 59 2.24 0.72 11.04
CA ALA A 59 3.49 0.51 11.76
C ALA A 59 4.59 1.51 11.40
N ARG A 60 4.63 1.94 10.13
CA ARG A 60 5.77 2.70 9.59
C ARG A 60 5.54 4.20 9.51
N TRP A 61 4.29 4.62 9.38
CA TRP A 61 3.93 6.01 9.18
C TRP A 61 3.41 6.62 10.47
N SER A 62 3.66 7.93 10.66
CA SER A 62 2.96 8.67 11.70
C SER A 62 1.45 8.67 11.44
N LYS A 63 0.65 8.77 12.50
CA LYS A 63 -0.81 8.87 12.40
C LYS A 63 -1.24 9.96 11.40
N ASP A 64 -0.62 11.13 11.47
CA ASP A 64 -0.96 12.25 10.59
C ASP A 64 -0.68 11.93 9.11
N ALA A 65 0.43 11.28 8.81
CA ALA A 65 0.75 10.85 7.45
C ALA A 65 -0.25 9.80 6.95
N PHE A 66 -0.59 8.82 7.79
CA PHE A 66 -1.59 7.81 7.50
C PHE A 66 -2.96 8.43 7.22
N CYS A 67 -3.45 9.29 8.12
CA CYS A 67 -4.74 9.94 8.00
C CYS A 67 -4.80 10.90 6.82
N ARG A 68 -3.71 11.59 6.47
CA ARG A 68 -3.64 12.43 5.27
C ARG A 68 -3.79 11.60 3.99
N ILE A 69 -3.08 10.48 3.90
CA ILE A 69 -3.07 9.60 2.71
C ILE A 69 -4.42 8.91 2.56
N TRP A 70 -4.89 8.21 3.60
CA TRP A 70 -6.20 7.54 3.58
C TRP A 70 -7.37 8.54 3.58
N GLY A 71 -7.14 9.75 4.05
CA GLY A 71 -8.06 10.88 3.94
C GLY A 71 -8.32 11.33 2.50
N ALA A 72 -7.47 10.97 1.53
CA ALA A 72 -7.72 11.21 0.11
C ALA A 72 -8.65 10.17 -0.53
N ALA A 73 -8.72 8.94 0.02
CA ALA A 73 -9.51 7.84 -0.53
C ALA A 73 -11.02 8.11 -0.53
N LYS A 74 -11.77 7.48 -1.45
CA LYS A 74 -13.25 7.51 -1.43
C LYS A 74 -13.78 6.62 -0.30
N VAL A 75 -15.00 6.91 0.15
CA VAL A 75 -15.69 6.11 1.18
C VAL A 75 -15.81 4.63 0.78
N GLY A 76 -16.07 4.35 -0.50
CA GLY A 76 -16.14 2.98 -1.01
C GLY A 76 -14.81 2.24 -0.88
N GLU A 77 -13.70 2.92 -1.17
CA GLU A 77 -12.33 2.36 -1.07
C GLU A 77 -11.97 2.07 0.38
N LEU A 78 -12.22 3.01 1.29
CA LEU A 78 -11.99 2.80 2.73
C LEU A 78 -12.73 1.56 3.25
N LYS A 79 -13.99 1.37 2.83
CA LYS A 79 -14.79 0.21 3.21
C LYS A 79 -14.28 -1.08 2.58
N ALA A 80 -13.84 -1.04 1.32
CA ALA A 80 -13.25 -2.18 0.63
C ALA A 80 -11.95 -2.62 1.33
N THR A 81 -11.03 -1.69 1.57
CA THR A 81 -9.76 -1.94 2.27
C THR A 81 -9.98 -2.52 3.67
N LEU A 82 -10.90 -1.94 4.46
CA LEU A 82 -11.24 -2.44 5.80
C LEU A 82 -11.72 -3.89 5.77
N LYS A 83 -12.49 -4.25 4.73
CA LYS A 83 -13.03 -5.61 4.56
C LYS A 83 -11.99 -6.59 4.03
N GLU A 84 -11.24 -6.20 3.00
CA GLU A 84 -10.24 -7.04 2.32
C GLU A 84 -9.04 -7.39 3.23
N ASN A 85 -8.78 -6.59 4.27
CA ASN A 85 -7.72 -6.83 5.23
C ASN A 85 -8.21 -7.40 6.58
N ASP A 86 -9.48 -7.83 6.65
CA ASP A 86 -10.12 -8.34 7.87
C ASP A 86 -9.98 -7.40 9.07
N LEU A 87 -10.15 -6.08 8.83
CA LEU A 87 -10.01 -5.03 9.86
C LEU A 87 -11.36 -4.58 10.42
N ALA A 88 -12.42 -4.65 9.63
CA ALA A 88 -13.78 -4.34 10.08
C ALA A 88 -14.85 -5.05 9.23
N THR A 89 -16.01 -5.28 9.84
CA THR A 89 -17.19 -5.83 9.18
C THR A 89 -18.08 -4.73 8.59
N ALA A 90 -19.02 -5.10 7.72
CA ALA A 90 -20.01 -4.17 7.18
C ALA A 90 -20.86 -3.49 8.27
N THR A 91 -21.09 -4.19 9.39
CA THR A 91 -21.82 -3.66 10.55
C THR A 91 -21.02 -2.59 11.27
N ASP A 92 -19.72 -2.82 11.47
CA ASP A 92 -18.82 -1.85 12.12
C ASP A 92 -18.77 -0.53 11.35
N MET A 93 -18.85 -0.61 10.01
CA MET A 93 -18.75 0.55 9.11
C MET A 93 -20.08 1.25 8.82
N LYS A 94 -21.19 0.77 9.40
CA LYS A 94 -22.53 1.27 9.07
C LYS A 94 -22.75 2.67 9.64
N GLY A 95 -23.13 3.61 8.77
CA GLY A 95 -23.41 5.01 9.17
C GLY A 95 -22.18 5.87 9.46
N MET A 96 -20.97 5.31 9.36
CA MET A 96 -19.73 6.06 9.60
C MET A 96 -19.46 7.08 8.48
N LYS A 97 -18.97 8.27 8.87
CA LYS A 97 -18.48 9.27 7.92
C LYS A 97 -17.08 8.93 7.47
N LYS A 98 -16.61 9.58 6.40
CA LYS A 98 -15.28 9.37 5.83
C LYS A 98 -14.16 9.48 6.88
N ASN A 99 -14.16 10.53 7.69
CA ASN A 99 -13.11 10.73 8.71
C ASN A 99 -13.16 9.63 9.78
N ASP A 100 -14.36 9.19 10.18
CA ASP A 100 -14.51 8.10 11.15
C ASP A 100 -13.98 6.77 10.58
N LEU A 101 -14.18 6.53 9.27
CA LEU A 101 -13.65 5.34 8.59
C LEU A 101 -12.11 5.36 8.51
N VAL A 102 -11.50 6.53 8.29
CA VAL A 102 -10.03 6.68 8.29
C VAL A 102 -9.46 6.43 9.69
N GLU A 103 -10.10 6.98 10.73
CA GLU A 103 -9.70 6.74 12.13
C GLU A 103 -9.88 5.27 12.52
N LEU A 104 -10.99 4.64 12.12
CA LEU A 104 -11.21 3.21 12.32
C LEU A 104 -10.13 2.37 11.63
N LEU A 105 -9.82 2.71 10.37
CA LEU A 105 -8.79 2.03 9.58
C LEU A 105 -7.43 2.13 10.28
N TYR A 106 -7.00 3.32 10.70
CA TYR A 106 -5.74 3.50 11.43
C TYR A 106 -5.72 2.67 12.72
N LYS A 107 -6.77 2.75 13.54
CA LYS A 107 -6.83 2.04 14.83
C LYS A 107 -6.74 0.52 14.65
N ARG A 108 -7.50 -0.04 13.71
CA ARG A 108 -7.52 -1.49 13.45
C ARG A 108 -6.23 -1.96 12.78
N ALA A 109 -5.70 -1.17 11.86
CA ALA A 109 -4.43 -1.45 11.20
C ALA A 109 -3.25 -1.45 12.18
N LEU A 110 -3.19 -0.48 13.10
CA LEU A 110 -2.14 -0.42 14.12
C LEU A 110 -2.22 -1.62 15.08
N SER A 111 -3.42 -1.97 15.56
CA SER A 111 -3.64 -3.16 16.38
C SER A 111 -3.18 -4.45 15.66
N ARG A 112 -3.50 -4.59 14.36
CA ARG A 112 -3.03 -5.71 13.54
C ARG A 112 -1.51 -5.69 13.35
N ALA A 113 -0.92 -4.52 13.24
CA ALA A 113 0.53 -4.38 13.10
C ALA A 113 1.28 -4.81 14.36
N GLU A 114 0.75 -4.48 15.54
CA GLU A 114 1.26 -4.94 16.84
C GLU A 114 1.16 -6.47 16.97
N GLU A 115 0.02 -7.07 16.57
CA GLU A 115 -0.17 -8.53 16.52
C GLU A 115 0.87 -9.22 15.63
N LEU A 116 1.19 -8.59 14.49
CA LEU A 116 2.16 -9.10 13.51
C LEU A 116 3.61 -8.73 13.84
N ARG A 117 3.87 -7.99 14.92
CA ARG A 117 5.20 -7.47 15.30
C ARG A 117 5.86 -6.63 14.20
N LEU A 118 5.06 -5.84 13.50
CA LEU A 118 5.51 -4.90 12.48
C LEU A 118 5.82 -3.52 13.05
N ALA A 119 5.24 -3.20 14.21
CA ALA A 119 5.39 -1.95 14.96
C ALA A 119 6.37 -2.10 16.13
#